data_AF-A0ABD6J0B7-F1
#
_entry.id   AF-A0ABD6J0B7-F1
#
_cell.length_a   1.000
_cell.length_b   1.000
_cell.length_c   1.000
_cell.angle_alpha   90.00
_cell.angle_beta   90.00
_cell.angle_gamma   90.00
#
_symmetry.space_group_name_H-M   'P 1'
#
loop_
_entity.id
_entity.type
_entity.pdbx_description
1 polymer ?
#
loop_
_entity_poly.entity_id
_entity_poly.type
_entity_poly.pdbx_seq_one_letter_code
_entity_poly.pdbx_strand_id
1 'polypeptide(L)'
;MDHSHRDADVQQTAQSLAETAAAVIRVVTDHRDLSFTAAATLARLEREGPLRLTLLAAAEGVAQPSMTQLVQRLERQDLVMRVDDAVDGRVTLIAVTDAGREVLAARRRSRDARLADLMATLADDDRRALADAMRVVAPLVQRMLADPAKSAQPVQPALLPERPDTGSDR
;
A
#
# COMPACT_ATOMS: atom_id res chain seq x y z
N MET A 1 22.66 -8.48 -29.76
CA MET A 1 22.25 -9.54 -28.81
C MET A 1 22.10 -9.03 -27.36
N ASP A 2 21.88 -7.73 -27.10
CA ASP A 2 22.10 -7.18 -25.74
C ASP A 2 20.84 -6.62 -25.04
N HIS A 3 19.84 -6.12 -25.77
CA HIS A 3 18.68 -5.46 -25.15
C HIS A 3 17.63 -6.47 -24.64
N SER A 4 17.41 -7.57 -25.37
CA SER A 4 16.43 -8.59 -25.00
C SER A 4 16.80 -9.39 -23.74
N HIS A 5 18.10 -9.54 -23.45
CA HIS A 5 18.58 -10.20 -22.22
C HIS A 5 18.47 -9.24 -21.02
N ARG A 6 18.85 -7.97 -21.21
CA ARG A 6 18.75 -6.94 -20.17
C ARG A 6 17.29 -6.69 -19.75
N ASP A 7 16.36 -6.65 -20.71
CA ASP A 7 14.93 -6.48 -20.42
C ASP A 7 14.34 -7.70 -19.71
N ALA A 8 14.76 -8.91 -20.07
CA ALA A 8 14.35 -10.15 -19.39
C ALA A 8 14.86 -10.19 -17.94
N ASP A 9 16.12 -9.80 -17.69
CA ASP A 9 16.70 -9.76 -16.35
C ASP A 9 16.01 -8.70 -15.46
N VAL A 10 15.66 -7.54 -16.02
CA VAL A 10 14.89 -6.51 -15.32
C VAL A 10 13.50 -7.03 -14.97
N GLN A 11 12.82 -7.69 -15.90
CA GLN A 11 11.47 -8.21 -15.66
C GLN A 11 11.46 -9.32 -14.62
N GLN A 12 12.44 -10.23 -14.66
CA GLN A 12 12.59 -11.30 -13.67
C GLN A 12 12.88 -10.74 -12.27
N THR A 13 13.74 -9.72 -12.20
CA THR A 13 14.05 -9.03 -10.93
C THR A 13 12.81 -8.32 -10.37
N ALA A 14 12.04 -7.66 -11.22
CA ALA A 14 10.79 -7.00 -10.82
C ALA A 14 9.75 -7.99 -10.28
N GLN A 15 9.59 -9.15 -10.94
CA GLN A 15 8.70 -10.23 -10.46
C GLN A 15 9.14 -10.77 -9.11
N SER A 16 10.43 -11.10 -8.97
CA SER A 16 11.01 -11.62 -7.72
C SER A 16 10.85 -10.62 -6.57
N LEU A 17 11.03 -9.31 -6.86
CA LEU A 17 10.81 -8.26 -5.88
C LEU A 17 9.34 -8.17 -5.46
N ALA A 18 8.39 -8.23 -6.40
CA ALA A 18 6.96 -8.17 -6.11
C ALA A 18 6.49 -9.37 -5.28
N GLU A 19 6.92 -10.59 -5.63
CA GLU A 19 6.61 -11.82 -4.89
C GLU A 19 7.18 -11.77 -3.46
N THR A 20 8.43 -11.35 -3.33
CA THR A 20 9.09 -11.20 -2.03
C THR A 20 8.39 -10.12 -1.19
N ALA A 21 8.03 -8.99 -1.78
CA ALA A 21 7.31 -7.92 -1.08
C ALA A 21 5.95 -8.40 -0.56
N ALA A 22 5.19 -9.14 -1.38
CA ALA A 22 3.91 -9.72 -0.95
C ALA A 22 4.08 -10.73 0.19
N ALA A 23 5.10 -11.61 0.10
CA ALA A 23 5.42 -12.55 1.16
C ALA A 23 5.83 -11.85 2.46
N VAL A 24 6.65 -10.80 2.37
CA VAL A 24 7.03 -9.96 3.51
C VAL A 24 5.79 -9.33 4.12
N ILE A 25 4.92 -8.67 3.34
CA ILE A 25 3.67 -8.08 3.85
C ILE A 25 2.88 -9.13 4.64
N ARG A 26 2.70 -10.34 4.11
CA ARG A 26 1.98 -11.41 4.81
C ARG A 26 2.64 -11.83 6.13
N VAL A 27 3.97 -11.89 6.18
CA VAL A 27 4.72 -12.29 7.38
C VAL A 27 4.69 -11.20 8.45
N VAL A 28 4.83 -9.94 8.03
CA VAL A 28 5.05 -8.80 8.92
C VAL A 28 3.76 -8.11 9.35
N THR A 29 2.66 -8.34 8.62
CA THR A 29 1.34 -7.82 8.97
C THR A 29 0.70 -8.75 9.99
N ASP A 30 0.81 -8.40 11.27
CA ASP A 30 -0.04 -9.03 12.29
C ASP A 30 -1.47 -8.50 12.11
N HIS A 31 -2.41 -9.42 11.85
CA HIS A 31 -3.84 -9.14 11.71
C HIS A 31 -4.61 -9.27 13.02
N ARG A 32 -3.97 -9.73 14.10
CA ARG A 32 -4.64 -9.98 15.38
C ARG A 32 -5.16 -8.69 16.03
N ASP A 33 -4.47 -7.58 15.79
CA ASP A 33 -4.83 -6.28 16.40
C ASP A 33 -5.56 -5.34 15.44
N LEU A 34 -5.15 -5.28 14.16
CA LEU A 34 -5.77 -4.44 13.13
C LEU A 34 -5.75 -5.12 11.76
N SER A 35 -6.85 -4.99 11.01
CA SER A 35 -6.88 -5.41 9.61
C SER A 35 -5.92 -4.55 8.77
N PHE A 36 -5.51 -5.04 7.60
CA PHE A 36 -4.64 -4.30 6.68
C PHE A 36 -5.23 -2.93 6.33
N THR A 37 -6.49 -2.89 5.89
CA THR A 37 -7.19 -1.64 5.54
C THR A 37 -7.32 -0.70 6.74
N ALA A 38 -7.52 -1.21 7.95
CA ALA A 38 -7.57 -0.40 9.17
C ALA A 38 -6.23 0.29 9.45
N ALA A 39 -5.14 -0.48 9.40
CA ALA A 39 -3.80 0.06 9.61
C ALA A 39 -3.39 1.04 8.48
N ALA A 40 -3.75 0.75 7.23
CA ALA A 40 -3.50 1.62 6.09
C ALA A 40 -4.27 2.95 6.22
N THR A 41 -5.55 2.90 6.60
CA THR A 41 -6.38 4.09 6.87
C THR A 41 -5.77 4.97 7.96
N LEU A 42 -5.37 4.38 9.10
CA LEU A 42 -4.73 5.14 10.19
C LEU A 42 -3.41 5.76 9.74
N ALA A 43 -2.55 5.00 9.04
CA ALA A 43 -1.26 5.48 8.57
C ALA A 43 -1.41 6.62 7.55
N ARG A 44 -2.45 6.58 6.71
CA ARG A 44 -2.78 7.67 5.81
C ARG A 44 -3.17 8.93 6.58
N LEU A 45 -4.08 8.81 7.54
CA LEU A 45 -4.51 9.93 8.38
C LEU A 45 -3.35 10.53 9.20
N GLU A 46 -2.40 9.71 9.65
CA GLU A 46 -1.17 10.17 10.32
C GLU A 46 -0.27 10.99 9.37
N ARG A 47 -0.15 10.57 8.11
CA ARG A 47 0.72 11.21 7.11
C ARG A 47 0.11 12.44 6.44
N GLU A 48 -1.16 12.38 6.12
CA GLU A 48 -1.87 13.37 5.28
C GLU A 48 -2.77 14.30 6.11
N GLY A 49 -2.96 14.02 7.40
CA GLY A 49 -3.85 14.76 8.27
C GLY A 49 -5.32 14.36 8.12
N PRO A 50 -6.27 15.19 8.61
CA PRO A 50 -7.69 14.88 8.56
C PRO A 50 -8.21 14.80 7.11
N LEU A 51 -8.96 13.74 6.79
CA LEU A 51 -9.49 13.49 5.44
C LEU A 51 -10.98 13.21 5.43
N ARG A 52 -11.64 13.55 4.31
CA ARG A 52 -13.02 13.17 4.05
C ARG A 52 -13.15 11.65 3.91
N LEU A 53 -14.27 11.11 4.38
CA LEU A 53 -14.55 9.67 4.30
C LEU A 53 -14.56 9.14 2.85
N THR A 54 -15.03 9.95 1.90
CA THR A 54 -15.01 9.61 0.46
C THR A 54 -13.61 9.49 -0.10
N LEU A 55 -12.68 10.36 0.31
CA LEU A 55 -11.28 10.30 -0.09
C LEU A 55 -10.61 9.07 0.52
N LEU A 56 -10.88 8.75 1.79
CA LEU A 56 -10.40 7.53 2.41
C LEU A 56 -10.88 6.29 1.65
N ALA A 57 -12.17 6.21 1.32
CA ALA A 57 -12.72 5.08 0.58
C ALA A 57 -12.02 4.87 -0.78
N ALA A 58 -11.86 5.94 -1.55
CA ALA A 58 -11.16 5.89 -2.84
C ALA A 58 -9.68 5.51 -2.69
N ALA A 59 -9.00 6.09 -1.70
CA ALA A 59 -7.58 5.89 -1.48
C ALA A 59 -7.24 4.48 -0.99
N GLU A 60 -8.14 3.85 -0.22
CA GLU A 60 -7.99 2.49 0.29
C GLU A 60 -8.64 1.43 -0.61
N GLY A 61 -9.21 1.84 -1.75
CA GLY A 61 -9.80 0.92 -2.74
C GLY A 61 -11.03 0.16 -2.24
N VAL A 62 -11.81 0.74 -1.33
CA VAL A 62 -13.01 0.11 -0.76
C VAL A 62 -14.28 0.93 -1.02
N ALA A 63 -15.42 0.26 -1.06
CA ALA A 63 -16.71 0.94 -1.18
C ALA A 63 -16.98 1.86 0.03
N GLN A 64 -17.65 2.99 -0.20
CA GLN A 64 -17.96 3.97 0.84
C GLN A 64 -18.70 3.39 2.06
N PRO A 65 -19.70 2.50 1.92
CA PRO A 65 -20.34 1.87 3.08
C PRO A 65 -19.36 1.05 3.93
N SER A 66 -18.42 0.35 3.29
CA SER A 66 -17.37 -0.41 3.97
C SER A 66 -16.41 0.50 4.73
N MET A 67 -16.02 1.63 4.13
CA MET A 67 -15.20 2.63 4.81
C MET A 67 -15.93 3.24 6.01
N THR A 68 -17.23 3.53 5.90
CA THR A 68 -18.05 3.99 7.04
C THR A 68 -18.02 3.01 8.20
N GLN A 69 -18.23 1.72 7.94
CA GLN A 69 -18.18 0.69 8.98
C GLN A 69 -16.79 0.55 9.60
N LEU A 70 -15.73 0.70 8.79
CA LEU A 70 -14.36 0.69 9.28
C LEU A 70 -14.09 1.88 10.21
N VAL A 71 -14.41 3.11 9.78
CA VAL A 71 -14.23 4.32 10.58
C VAL A 71 -15.02 4.26 11.88
N GLN A 72 -16.28 3.82 11.85
CA GLN A 72 -17.08 3.63 13.06
C GLN A 72 -16.45 2.64 14.05
N ARG A 73 -15.76 1.61 13.56
CA ARG A 73 -15.06 0.65 14.42
C ARG A 73 -13.80 1.26 15.03
N LEU A 74 -13.02 1.98 14.24
CA LEU A 74 -11.82 2.68 14.69
C LEU A 74 -12.16 3.76 15.72
N GLU A 75 -13.27 4.46 15.53
CA GLU A 75 -13.77 5.48 16.46
C GLU A 75 -14.22 4.87 17.79
N ARG A 76 -14.93 3.73 17.75
CA ARG A 76 -15.27 2.95 18.97
C ARG A 76 -14.04 2.43 19.72
N GLN A 77 -12.89 2.34 19.05
CA GLN A 77 -11.60 1.97 19.64
C GLN A 77 -10.76 3.19 20.02
N ASP A 78 -11.30 4.40 19.91
CA ASP A 78 -10.61 5.68 20.16
C ASP A 78 -9.36 5.89 19.27
N LEU A 79 -9.32 5.27 18.08
CA LEU A 79 -8.18 5.37 17.15
C LEU A 79 -8.35 6.49 16.13
N VAL A 80 -9.59 6.91 15.89
CA VAL A 80 -9.94 8.06 15.04
C VAL A 80 -11.04 8.87 15.69
N MET A 81 -11.14 10.13 15.30
CA MET A 81 -12.20 11.04 15.71
C MET A 81 -12.75 11.81 14.50
N ARG A 82 -13.99 12.27 14.64
CA ARG A 82 -14.61 13.19 13.70
C ARG A 82 -14.28 14.63 14.09
N VAL A 83 -13.90 15.44 13.11
CA VAL A 83 -13.66 16.88 13.28
C VAL A 83 -14.41 17.65 12.21
N ASP A 84 -14.88 18.84 12.55
CA ASP A 84 -15.59 19.71 11.61
C ASP A 84 -14.61 20.28 10.58
N ASP A 85 -15.03 20.32 9.31
CA ASP A 85 -14.29 21.02 8.27
C ASP A 85 -14.47 22.53 8.47
N ALA A 86 -13.37 23.23 8.76
CA ALA A 86 -13.37 24.67 9.01
C ALA A 86 -13.82 25.50 7.79
N VAL A 87 -13.81 24.92 6.59
CA VAL A 87 -14.23 25.58 5.34
C VAL A 87 -15.70 25.30 5.03
N ASP A 88 -16.19 24.12 5.41
CA ASP A 88 -17.58 23.70 5.20
C ASP A 88 -18.06 22.88 6.40
N GLY A 89 -18.66 23.54 7.40
CA GLY A 89 -19.14 22.89 8.63
C GLY A 89 -20.23 21.82 8.43
N ARG A 90 -20.65 21.54 7.20
CA ARG A 90 -21.50 20.40 6.85
C ARG A 90 -20.71 19.14 6.54
N VAL A 91 -19.39 19.25 6.39
CA VAL A 91 -18.48 18.17 6.07
C VAL A 91 -17.73 17.74 7.32
N THR A 92 -17.81 16.45 7.59
CA THR A 92 -17.03 15.83 8.66
C THR A 92 -15.75 15.23 8.10
N LEU A 93 -14.62 15.64 8.66
CA LEU A 93 -13.32 15.02 8.42
C LEU A 93 -13.06 13.94 9.48
N ILE A 94 -12.27 12.94 9.10
CA ILE A 94 -11.78 11.91 10.00
C ILE A 94 -10.33 12.25 10.31
N ALA A 95 -9.96 12.28 11.59
CA ALA A 95 -8.60 12.51 12.06
C ALA A 95 -8.14 11.33 12.92
N VAL A 96 -6.85 11.01 12.89
CA VAL A 96 -6.26 10.02 13.80
C VAL A 96 -6.02 10.65 15.17
N THR A 97 -6.37 9.92 16.24
CA THR A 97 -6.15 10.32 17.64
C THR A 97 -4.70 10.04 18.08
N ASP A 98 -4.33 10.47 19.28
CA ASP A 98 -3.04 10.07 19.87
C ASP A 98 -2.98 8.57 20.14
N ALA A 99 -4.06 7.96 20.64
CA ALA A 99 -4.13 6.51 20.80
C ALA A 99 -3.97 5.77 19.46
N GLY A 100 -4.57 6.29 18.37
CA GLY A 100 -4.35 5.79 17.01
C GLY A 100 -2.89 5.83 16.57
N ARG A 101 -2.20 6.95 16.83
CA ARG A 101 -0.76 7.11 16.57
C ARG A 101 0.09 6.15 17.39
N GLU A 102 -0.23 5.95 18.66
CA GLU A 102 0.46 5.01 19.55
C GLU A 102 0.32 3.56 19.07
N VAL A 103 -0.87 3.15 18.64
CA VAL A 103 -1.11 1.82 18.06
C VAL A 103 -0.27 1.61 16.80
N LEU A 104 -0.23 2.60 15.89
CA LEU A 104 0.65 2.54 14.73
C LEU A 104 2.13 2.42 15.10
N ALA A 105 2.58 3.21 16.09
CA ALA A 105 3.96 3.17 16.56
C ALA A 105 4.32 1.83 17.20
N ALA A 106 3.44 1.26 18.03
CA ALA A 106 3.62 -0.06 18.63
C ALA A 106 3.68 -1.15 17.56
N ARG A 107 2.81 -1.07 16.55
CA ARG A 107 2.81 -1.99 15.41
C ARG A 107 4.11 -1.91 14.60
N ARG A 108 4.60 -0.70 14.33
CA ARG A 108 5.92 -0.49 13.67
C ARG A 108 7.05 -1.12 14.49
N ARG A 109 7.11 -0.85 15.80
CA ARG A 109 8.13 -1.44 16.69
C ARG A 109 8.10 -2.97 16.71
N SER A 110 6.92 -3.57 16.86
CA SER A 110 6.75 -5.03 16.88
C SER A 110 7.20 -5.66 15.55
N ARG A 111 6.80 -5.05 14.43
CA ARG A 111 7.21 -5.46 13.09
C ARG A 111 8.73 -5.41 12.92
N ASP A 112 9.34 -4.29 13.30
CA ASP A 112 10.77 -4.04 13.13
C ASP A 112 11.60 -4.96 14.01
N ALA A 113 11.18 -5.21 15.27
CA ALA A 113 11.81 -6.17 16.17
C ALA A 113 11.79 -7.59 15.59
N ARG A 114 10.63 -8.05 15.09
CA ARG A 114 10.51 -9.37 14.46
C ARG A 114 11.41 -9.51 13.23
N LEU A 115 11.54 -8.45 12.42
CA LEU A 115 12.45 -8.46 11.28
C LEU A 115 13.91 -8.50 11.72
N ALA A 116 14.28 -7.71 12.74
CA ALA A 116 15.62 -7.69 13.29
C ALA A 116 16.03 -9.07 13.83
N ASP A 117 15.14 -9.75 14.55
CA ASP A 117 15.37 -11.11 15.06
C ASP A 117 15.62 -12.11 13.92
N LEU A 118 14.85 -12.03 12.84
CA LEU A 118 15.05 -12.89 11.66
C LEU A 118 16.39 -12.58 10.96
N MET A 119 16.72 -11.30 10.78
CA MET A 119 17.97 -10.87 10.16
C MET A 119 19.20 -11.23 11.00
N ALA A 120 19.06 -11.34 12.32
CA ALA A 120 20.12 -11.78 13.22
C ALA A 120 20.54 -13.25 12.95
N THR A 121 19.68 -14.05 12.31
CA THR A 121 20.00 -15.45 11.97
C THR A 121 20.83 -15.62 10.70
N LEU A 122 20.98 -14.55 9.90
CA LEU A 122 21.76 -14.58 8.65
C LEU A 122 23.27 -14.61 8.90
N ALA A 123 24.07 -14.94 7.88
CA ALA A 123 25.50 -14.68 7.90
C ALA A 123 25.77 -13.16 7.77
N ASP A 124 26.96 -12.71 8.19
CA ASP A 124 27.34 -11.29 8.09
C ASP A 124 27.34 -10.76 6.66
N ASP A 125 27.78 -11.59 5.70
CA ASP A 125 27.82 -11.21 4.30
C ASP A 125 26.42 -11.08 3.69
N ASP A 126 25.49 -11.97 4.06
CA ASP A 126 24.09 -11.88 3.63
C ASP A 126 23.40 -10.64 4.23
N ARG A 127 23.69 -10.31 5.51
CA ARG A 127 23.20 -9.06 6.13
C ARG A 127 23.69 -7.83 5.38
N ARG A 128 24.97 -7.79 4.98
CA ARG A 128 25.55 -6.68 4.21
C ARG A 128 24.91 -6.58 2.84
N ALA A 129 24.78 -7.70 2.12
CA ALA A 129 24.14 -7.73 0.81
C ALA A 129 22.70 -7.22 0.86
N LEU A 130 21.93 -7.62 1.88
CA LEU A 130 20.57 -7.13 2.07
C LEU A 130 20.54 -5.63 2.39
N ALA A 131 21.42 -5.13 3.25
CA ALA A 131 21.52 -3.71 3.55
C ALA A 131 21.86 -2.88 2.31
N ASP A 132 22.77 -3.37 1.47
CA ASP A 132 23.16 -2.72 0.21
C ASP A 132 21.99 -2.70 -0.78
N ALA A 133 21.27 -3.82 -0.94
CA ALA A 133 20.07 -3.90 -1.77
C ALA A 133 18.99 -2.90 -1.31
N MET A 134 18.78 -2.76 0.01
CA MET A 134 17.79 -1.83 0.56
C MET A 134 18.10 -0.37 0.25
N ARG A 135 19.37 0.02 0.07
CA ARG A 135 19.73 1.39 -0.36
C ARG A 135 19.22 1.71 -1.78
N VAL A 136 19.03 0.69 -2.62
CA VAL A 136 18.50 0.83 -3.97
C VAL A 136 16.98 0.71 -4.01
N VAL A 137 16.44 -0.29 -3.30
CA VAL A 137 14.99 -0.57 -3.31
C VAL A 137 14.19 0.52 -2.60
N ALA A 138 14.68 1.08 -1.49
CA ALA A 138 13.90 2.04 -0.72
C ALA A 138 13.55 3.33 -1.51
N PRO A 139 14.49 4.00 -2.20
CA PRO A 139 14.14 5.15 -3.06
C PRO A 139 13.26 4.77 -4.26
N LEU A 140 13.39 3.55 -4.79
CA LEU A 140 12.51 3.07 -5.87
C LEU A 140 11.05 2.97 -5.39
N VAL A 141 10.83 2.32 -4.25
CA VAL A 141 9.48 2.15 -3.66
C VAL A 141 8.91 3.50 -3.22
N GLN A 142 9.71 4.40 -2.64
CA GLN A 142 9.25 5.74 -2.27
C GLN A 142 8.72 6.54 -3.46
N ARG A 143 9.39 6.44 -4.62
CA ARG A 143 8.90 7.07 -5.87
C ARG A 143 7.58 6.48 -6.33
N MET A 144 7.40 5.16 -6.21
CA MET A 144 6.12 4.51 -6.55
C MET A 144 4.98 4.97 -5.62
N LEU A 145 5.26 5.13 -4.34
CA LEU A 145 4.27 5.61 -3.36
C LEU A 145 3.91 7.09 -3.53
N ALA A 146 4.83 7.91 -4.05
CA ALA A 146 4.62 9.33 -4.30
C ALA A 146 3.83 9.63 -5.59
N ASP A 147 3.73 8.66 -6.51
CA ASP A 147 3.03 8.79 -7.80
C ASP A 147 1.88 7.76 -7.91
N PRO A 148 0.81 7.87 -7.10
CA PRO A 148 -0.30 6.92 -7.11
C PRO A 148 -1.10 6.93 -8.43
N ALA A 149 -0.94 7.98 -9.25
CA ALA A 149 -1.63 8.12 -10.54
C ALA A 149 -1.11 7.13 -11.61
N LYS A 150 0.10 6.58 -11.46
CA LYS A 150 0.64 5.55 -12.37
C LYS A 150 0.40 4.11 -11.91
N SER A 151 0.01 3.90 -10.66
CA SER A 151 -0.29 2.55 -10.13
C SER A 151 -1.73 2.10 -10.41
N ALA A 152 -2.63 3.04 -10.74
CA ALA A 152 -4.05 2.79 -10.97
C ALA A 152 -4.44 2.79 -12.47
N GLN A 153 -3.49 2.68 -13.40
CA GLN A 153 -3.82 2.61 -14.81
C GLN A 153 -4.37 1.20 -15.12
N PRO A 154 -5.62 1.06 -15.58
CA PRO A 154 -6.15 -0.24 -15.97
C PRO A 154 -5.23 -0.83 -17.04
N VAL A 155 -4.86 -2.10 -16.90
CA VAL A 155 -4.38 -2.90 -18.03
C VAL A 155 -5.44 -2.78 -19.11
N GLN A 156 -5.16 -2.02 -20.18
CA GLN A 156 -6.05 -1.94 -21.32
C GLN A 156 -6.28 -3.37 -21.81
N PRO A 157 -7.54 -3.82 -22.01
CA PRO A 157 -7.75 -5.10 -22.65
C PRO A 157 -7.08 -5.02 -24.02
N ALA A 158 -6.18 -5.96 -24.29
CA ALA A 158 -5.59 -6.11 -25.61
C ALA A 158 -6.72 -6.12 -26.63
N LEU A 159 -6.72 -5.12 -27.51
CA LEU A 159 -7.60 -5.03 -28.65
C LEU A 159 -7.46 -6.35 -29.43
N LEU A 160 -8.49 -7.20 -29.36
CA LEU A 160 -8.60 -8.34 -30.26
C LEU A 160 -8.51 -7.77 -31.69
N PRO A 161 -7.64 -8.31 -32.57
CA PRO A 161 -7.58 -7.84 -33.94
C PRO A 161 -8.97 -8.02 -34.57
N GLU A 162 -9.49 -6.94 -35.14
CA GLU A 162 -10.73 -6.93 -35.91
C GLU A 162 -10.70 -8.08 -36.93
N ARG A 163 -11.74 -8.92 -36.90
CA ARG A 163 -11.88 -9.95 -37.92
C ARG A 163 -12.14 -9.25 -39.26
N PRO A 164 -11.42 -9.59 -40.33
CA PRO A 164 -11.62 -8.95 -41.62
C PRO A 164 -13.06 -9.17 -42.10
N ASP A 165 -13.65 -8.05 -42.52
CA ASP A 165 -14.95 -7.95 -43.18
C ASP A 165 -14.95 -8.82 -44.44
N THR A 166 -15.51 -10.03 -44.35
CA THR A 166 -15.80 -10.83 -45.53
C THR A 166 -17.04 -10.24 -46.15
N GLY A 167 -16.82 -9.30 -47.08
CA GLY A 167 -17.83 -8.78 -47.98
C GLY A 167 -18.64 -9.93 -48.59
N SER A 168 -19.94 -9.93 -48.29
CA SER A 168 -20.91 -10.72 -49.03
C SER A 168 -21.30 -9.94 -50.27
N ASP A 169 -20.71 -10.37 -51.37
CA ASP A 169 -21.01 -10.04 -52.75
C ASP A 169 -22.53 -10.12 -53.04
N ARG A 170 -23.06 -9.08 -53.69
CA ARG A 170 -24.28 -9.10 -54.52
C ARG A 170 -24.09 -8.14 -55.68
#